data_AF-A0A8T5UCC4-F1
#
_entry.id   AF-A0A8T5UCC4-F1
#
_cell.length_a   1.000
_cell.length_b   1.000
_cell.length_c   1.000
_cell.angle_alpha   90.00
_cell.angle_beta   90.00
_cell.angle_gamma   90.00
#
_symmetry.space_group_name_H-M   'P 1'
#
loop_
_entity.id
_entity.type
_entity.pdbx_description
1 polymer ?
#
loop_
_entity_poly.entity_id
_entity_poly.type
_entity_poly.pdbx_seq_one_letter_code
_entity_poly.pdbx_strand_id
1 'polypeptide(L)'
;MPLTSTHLRNLLKNSQLDKEIDELTVLMVKRIKQLCFEECQIDRIACTLQPRCRQRWLLKLRLRNKLTLDDQPKFCYSVHKNIIFRDFFNKTVVYKPTDAYLYTIDFLDVFFHGEYRKLNQYFSKKQFRDCIKIFKDRINNRDEHFHYLLSDKENFMIFKFEEKIHVMFLNENHVLCNANRDNITNVELLKGICELFARLYFPEFKLKLGTDNRIEIKSIIPEDILLKVNKQPPESKDNNIDDYFWNILSSDLDALSQHCKEINLYINKQNDLVIKIHLDVNSKDFDGKILRYRDLRLIFNIIYRFYNDYYIIWA
;
A
#
# COMPACT_ATOMS: atom_id res chain seq x y z
N MET A 1 -13.82 0.47 24.63
CA MET A 1 -14.48 1.76 24.95
C MET A 1 -15.21 2.29 23.71
N PRO A 2 -16.35 3.01 23.85
CA PRO A 2 -17.08 3.61 22.74
C PRO A 2 -16.21 4.55 21.88
N LEU A 3 -16.60 4.81 20.63
CA LEU A 3 -16.14 6.03 19.93
C LEU A 3 -16.38 7.24 20.85
N THR A 4 -15.38 8.10 21.05
CA THR A 4 -15.45 9.29 21.91
C THR A 4 -15.46 10.56 21.05
N SER A 5 -15.83 11.69 21.66
CA SER A 5 -15.74 13.02 21.04
C SER A 5 -14.34 13.33 20.53
N THR A 6 -13.29 12.92 21.24
CA THR A 6 -11.90 13.09 20.82
C THR A 6 -11.57 12.39 19.49
N HIS A 7 -12.18 11.23 19.19
CA HIS A 7 -11.95 10.53 17.92
C HIS A 7 -12.56 11.25 16.72
N LEU A 8 -13.70 11.93 16.90
CA LEU A 8 -14.37 12.71 15.85
C LEU A 8 -13.79 14.12 15.71
N ARG A 9 -13.36 14.75 16.82
CA ARG A 9 -12.60 16.01 16.81
C ARG A 9 -11.29 15.87 16.03
N ASN A 10 -10.58 14.75 16.17
CA ASN A 10 -9.39 14.44 15.37
C ASN A 10 -9.69 14.29 13.86
N LEU A 11 -10.92 13.93 13.52
CA LEU A 11 -11.39 13.78 12.14
C LEU A 11 -11.87 15.12 11.53
N LEU A 12 -12.43 16.04 12.33
CA LEU A 12 -13.18 17.23 11.89
C LEU A 12 -12.44 18.56 12.15
N LYS A 13 -11.12 18.62 11.97
CA LYS A 13 -10.25 19.77 12.31
C LYS A 13 -10.89 21.16 12.10
N ASN A 14 -10.91 21.94 13.20
CA ASN A 14 -11.35 23.34 13.38
C ASN A 14 -12.87 23.60 13.47
N SER A 15 -13.37 23.97 14.67
CA SER A 15 -14.34 25.07 14.85
C SER A 15 -14.67 25.32 16.33
N GLN A 16 -14.96 26.58 16.68
CA GLN A 16 -15.33 27.12 18.01
C GLN A 16 -16.69 26.64 18.56
N LEU A 17 -17.09 25.39 18.27
CA LEU A 17 -18.41 24.81 18.54
C LEU A 17 -18.34 23.58 19.45
N ASP A 18 -17.40 23.57 20.41
CA ASP A 18 -17.00 22.37 21.15
C ASP A 18 -18.17 21.63 21.84
N LYS A 19 -19.15 22.35 22.41
CA LYS A 19 -20.29 21.73 23.11
C LYS A 19 -21.30 21.10 22.16
N GLU A 20 -21.65 21.78 21.07
CA GLU A 20 -22.58 21.26 20.06
C GLU A 20 -21.96 20.08 19.29
N ILE A 21 -20.65 20.14 19.04
CA ILE A 21 -19.87 19.04 18.46
C ILE A 21 -19.88 17.82 19.40
N ASP A 22 -19.76 18.02 20.71
CA ASP A 22 -19.81 16.92 21.68
C ASP A 22 -21.19 16.27 21.74
N GLU A 23 -22.27 17.06 21.78
CA GLU A 23 -23.64 16.54 21.77
C GLU A 23 -23.96 15.77 20.47
N LEU A 24 -23.62 16.35 19.31
CA LEU A 24 -23.73 15.67 18.02
C LEU A 24 -22.91 14.39 17.97
N THR A 25 -21.70 14.42 18.52
CA THR A 25 -20.84 13.24 18.59
C THR A 25 -21.49 12.14 19.43
N VAL A 26 -22.02 12.46 20.61
CA VAL A 26 -22.70 11.48 21.46
C VAL A 26 -23.87 10.84 20.73
N LEU A 27 -24.68 11.65 20.03
CA LEU A 27 -25.79 11.15 19.21
C LEU A 27 -25.32 10.27 18.05
N MET A 28 -24.27 10.68 17.33
CA MET A 28 -23.67 9.88 16.25
C MET A 28 -23.13 8.54 16.76
N VAL A 29 -22.41 8.54 17.88
CA VAL A 29 -21.86 7.32 18.49
C VAL A 29 -22.98 6.39 18.91
N LYS A 30 -24.03 6.91 19.55
CA LYS A 30 -25.22 6.14 19.92
C LYS A 30 -25.85 5.51 18.68
N ARG A 31 -26.06 6.29 17.60
CA ARG A 31 -26.65 5.78 16.37
C ARG A 31 -25.78 4.73 15.67
N ILE A 32 -24.46 4.95 15.60
CA ILE A 32 -23.50 3.98 15.04
C ILE A 32 -23.51 2.69 15.84
N LYS A 33 -23.59 2.76 17.17
CA LYS A 33 -23.69 1.57 18.02
C LYS A 33 -24.96 0.79 17.72
N GLN A 34 -26.11 1.45 17.72
CA GLN A 34 -27.39 0.82 17.39
C GLN A 34 -27.33 0.14 16.01
N LEU A 35 -26.91 0.87 14.97
CA LEU A 35 -26.78 0.35 13.62
C LEU A 35 -25.84 -0.85 13.52
N CYS A 36 -24.67 -0.81 14.17
CA CYS A 36 -23.69 -1.89 14.09
C CYS A 36 -24.08 -3.12 14.92
N PHE A 37 -24.48 -2.91 16.17
CA PHE A 37 -24.59 -3.96 17.18
C PHE A 37 -26.00 -4.51 17.36
N GLU A 38 -27.02 -3.66 17.18
CA GLU A 38 -28.41 -4.01 17.45
C GLU A 38 -29.19 -4.29 16.16
N GLU A 39 -28.78 -3.69 15.04
CA GLU A 39 -29.44 -3.91 13.75
C GLU A 39 -28.60 -4.80 12.83
N CYS A 40 -27.42 -4.33 12.41
CA CYS A 40 -26.65 -4.97 11.34
C CYS A 40 -26.13 -6.36 11.72
N GLN A 41 -25.42 -6.52 12.85
CA GLN A 41 -24.81 -7.83 13.17
C GLN A 41 -25.82 -8.90 13.61
N ILE A 42 -27.02 -8.50 14.05
CA ILE A 42 -28.06 -9.43 14.50
C ILE A 42 -28.68 -10.12 13.28
N ASP A 43 -29.00 -9.35 12.23
CA ASP A 43 -29.40 -9.90 10.93
C ASP A 43 -28.16 -10.38 10.16
N ARG A 44 -27.79 -11.64 10.39
CA ARG A 44 -26.59 -12.26 9.79
C ARG A 44 -26.61 -12.29 8.26
N ILE A 45 -27.80 -12.41 7.65
CA ILE A 45 -27.96 -12.46 6.20
C ILE A 45 -27.69 -11.07 5.63
N ALA A 46 -28.39 -10.05 6.14
CA ALA A 46 -28.19 -8.67 5.73
C ALA A 46 -26.76 -8.22 6.01
N CYS A 47 -26.19 -8.54 7.17
CA CYS A 47 -24.81 -8.21 7.49
C CYS A 47 -23.81 -8.78 6.48
N THR A 48 -24.08 -9.98 5.95
CA THR A 48 -23.19 -10.66 5.01
C THR A 48 -23.31 -10.08 3.60
N LEU A 49 -24.54 -9.92 3.11
CA LEU A 49 -24.82 -9.55 1.72
C LEU A 49 -24.91 -8.03 1.50
N GLN A 50 -25.50 -7.32 2.45
CA GLN A 50 -25.83 -5.90 2.37
C GLN A 50 -25.49 -5.17 3.70
N PRO A 51 -24.20 -5.12 4.10
CA PRO A 51 -23.83 -4.47 5.33
C PRO A 51 -24.25 -3.00 5.31
N ARG A 52 -24.84 -2.52 6.41
CA ARG A 52 -25.32 -1.13 6.57
C ARG A 52 -24.21 -0.08 6.44
N CYS A 53 -22.95 -0.49 6.46
CA CYS A 53 -21.81 0.36 6.13
C CYS A 53 -21.10 -0.16 4.88
N ARG A 54 -20.97 0.71 3.88
CA ARG A 54 -20.29 0.40 2.62
C ARG A 54 -18.89 -0.14 2.90
N GLN A 55 -18.57 -1.30 2.32
CA GLN A 55 -17.26 -1.96 2.48
C GLN A 55 -16.80 -2.12 3.94
N ARG A 56 -17.73 -2.11 4.90
CA ARG A 56 -17.44 -2.21 6.33
C ARG A 56 -16.44 -1.17 6.85
N TRP A 57 -16.44 0.04 6.28
CA TRP A 57 -15.51 1.13 6.65
C TRP A 57 -15.50 1.45 8.16
N LEU A 58 -16.61 1.20 8.86
CA LEU A 58 -16.74 1.36 10.31
C LEU A 58 -15.85 0.40 11.12
N LEU A 59 -15.46 -0.76 10.58
CA LEU A 59 -14.46 -1.65 11.21
C LEU A 59 -13.06 -1.02 11.12
N LYS A 60 -12.70 -0.50 9.94
CA LYS A 60 -11.46 0.24 9.73
C LYS A 60 -11.34 1.43 10.69
N LEU A 61 -12.41 2.21 10.86
CA LEU A 61 -12.41 3.32 11.82
C LEU A 61 -12.06 2.83 13.24
N ARG A 62 -12.66 1.74 13.70
CA ARG A 62 -12.42 1.19 15.05
C ARG A 62 -10.99 0.68 15.21
N LEU A 63 -10.48 -0.07 14.23
CA LEU A 63 -9.12 -0.60 14.22
C LEU A 63 -8.07 0.52 14.27
N ARG A 64 -8.21 1.55 13.44
CA ARG A 64 -7.30 2.70 13.44
C ARG A 64 -7.34 3.54 14.72
N ASN A 65 -8.42 3.45 15.50
CA ASN A 65 -8.55 4.08 16.81
C ASN A 65 -8.16 3.14 17.96
N LYS A 66 -7.38 2.08 17.69
CA LYS A 66 -6.83 1.15 18.68
C LYS A 66 -7.88 0.42 19.53
N LEU A 67 -9.09 0.26 19.00
CA LEU A 67 -10.12 -0.53 19.66
C LEU A 67 -9.80 -2.02 19.56
N THR A 68 -10.17 -2.77 20.58
CA THR A 68 -9.88 -4.21 20.70
C THR A 68 -10.93 -5.06 19.97
N LEU A 69 -10.66 -6.37 19.83
CA LEU A 69 -11.62 -7.32 19.22
C LEU A 69 -13.00 -7.29 19.91
N ASP A 70 -13.03 -7.08 21.22
CA ASP A 70 -14.28 -7.02 21.99
C ASP A 70 -15.11 -5.77 21.70
N ASP A 71 -14.48 -4.71 21.20
CA ASP A 71 -15.13 -3.47 20.77
C ASP A 71 -15.68 -3.56 19.32
N GLN A 72 -15.47 -4.69 18.64
CA GLN A 72 -15.95 -4.91 17.28
C GLN A 72 -17.31 -5.65 17.27
N PRO A 73 -18.19 -5.36 16.30
CA PRO A 73 -19.35 -6.21 16.04
C PRO A 73 -18.87 -7.59 15.55
N LYS A 74 -18.82 -8.58 16.45
CA LYS A 74 -18.11 -9.86 16.28
C LYS A 74 -18.47 -10.59 15.00
N PHE A 75 -19.77 -10.70 14.69
CA PHE A 75 -20.22 -11.34 13.46
C PHE A 75 -19.78 -10.56 12.21
N CYS A 76 -19.95 -9.24 12.22
CA CYS A 76 -19.56 -8.37 11.12
C CYS A 76 -18.04 -8.43 10.86
N TYR A 77 -17.22 -8.46 11.92
CA TYR A 77 -15.77 -8.62 11.82
C TYR A 77 -15.38 -10.02 11.30
N SER A 78 -16.02 -11.07 11.80
CA SER A 78 -15.80 -12.45 11.32
C SER A 78 -16.08 -12.58 9.82
N VAL A 79 -17.18 -12.02 9.32
CA VAL A 79 -17.48 -11.99 7.88
C VAL A 79 -16.42 -11.19 7.12
N HIS A 80 -15.95 -10.07 7.67
CA HIS A 80 -14.87 -9.28 7.05
C HIS A 80 -13.58 -10.10 6.88
N LYS A 81 -13.13 -10.78 7.95
CA LYS A 81 -11.98 -11.69 7.92
C LYS A 81 -12.19 -12.81 6.91
N ASN A 82 -13.37 -13.42 6.87
CA ASN A 82 -13.68 -14.49 5.92
C ASN A 82 -13.64 -14.01 4.46
N ILE A 83 -14.07 -12.78 4.17
CA ILE A 83 -13.96 -12.20 2.82
C ILE A 83 -12.49 -12.05 2.41
N ILE A 84 -11.62 -11.58 3.30
CA ILE A 84 -10.18 -11.46 3.03
C ILE A 84 -9.55 -12.84 2.83
N PHE A 85 -9.87 -13.80 3.70
CA PHE A 85 -9.43 -15.19 3.55
C PHE A 85 -9.85 -15.78 2.20
N ARG A 86 -11.14 -15.68 1.85
CA ARG A 86 -11.64 -16.19 0.57
C ARG A 86 -10.97 -15.53 -0.63
N ASP A 87 -10.79 -14.20 -0.62
CA ASP A 87 -10.13 -13.49 -1.70
C ASP A 87 -8.64 -13.87 -1.82
N PHE A 88 -7.96 -14.12 -0.71
CA PHE A 88 -6.57 -14.60 -0.72
C PHE A 88 -6.44 -15.99 -1.35
N PHE A 89 -7.37 -16.90 -1.03
CA PHE A 89 -7.43 -18.24 -1.63
C PHE A 89 -8.15 -18.27 -3.00
N ASN A 90 -8.25 -17.13 -3.68
CA ASN A 90 -8.88 -16.99 -5.01
C ASN A 90 -10.32 -17.56 -5.11
N LYS A 91 -11.07 -17.54 -4.01
CA LYS A 91 -12.48 -17.93 -3.94
C LYS A 91 -13.39 -16.73 -4.23
N THR A 92 -14.60 -17.01 -4.69
CA THR A 92 -15.63 -15.99 -4.92
C THR A 92 -15.96 -15.24 -3.63
N VAL A 93 -16.04 -13.91 -3.73
CA VAL A 93 -16.36 -12.99 -2.63
C VAL A 93 -17.46 -12.01 -3.06
N VAL A 94 -18.26 -11.57 -2.10
CA VAL A 94 -19.36 -10.61 -2.32
C VAL A 94 -18.82 -9.25 -2.79
N TYR A 95 -17.63 -8.87 -2.33
CA TYR A 95 -16.91 -7.69 -2.79
C TYR A 95 -15.41 -7.91 -2.63
N LYS A 96 -14.60 -7.21 -3.44
CA LYS A 96 -13.14 -7.25 -3.33
C LYS A 96 -12.67 -6.47 -2.09
N PRO A 97 -11.92 -7.09 -1.16
CA PRO A 97 -11.43 -6.41 0.03
C PRO A 97 -10.24 -5.52 -0.33
N THR A 98 -10.50 -4.28 -0.72
CA THR A 98 -9.47 -3.25 -0.94
C THR A 98 -9.36 -2.36 0.29
N ASP A 99 -8.14 -2.02 0.71
CA ASP A 99 -7.87 -1.19 1.90
C ASP A 99 -8.55 -1.72 3.18
N ALA A 100 -8.57 -3.05 3.31
CA ALA A 100 -9.21 -3.75 4.40
C ALA A 100 -8.30 -3.80 5.63
N TYR A 101 -8.86 -3.87 6.84
CA TYR A 101 -8.06 -3.89 8.06
C TYR A 101 -8.33 -5.14 8.90
N LEU A 102 -7.25 -5.78 9.35
CA LEU A 102 -7.29 -6.91 10.29
C LEU A 102 -6.43 -6.62 11.51
N TYR A 103 -6.71 -7.28 12.64
CA TYR A 103 -5.74 -7.36 13.73
C TYR A 103 -4.55 -8.18 13.26
N THR A 104 -3.36 -7.90 13.81
CA THR A 104 -2.13 -8.62 13.46
C THR A 104 -2.29 -10.14 13.56
N ILE A 105 -2.88 -10.63 14.65
CA ILE A 105 -3.11 -12.08 14.84
C ILE A 105 -4.02 -12.69 13.76
N ASP A 106 -5.05 -11.96 13.32
CA ASP A 106 -5.99 -12.43 12.31
C ASP A 106 -5.40 -12.39 10.91
N PHE A 107 -4.57 -11.39 10.61
CA PHE A 107 -3.76 -11.38 9.39
C PHE A 107 -2.81 -12.59 9.38
N LEU A 108 -2.09 -12.83 10.47
CA LEU A 108 -1.18 -13.98 10.54
C LEU A 108 -1.93 -15.31 10.39
N ASP A 109 -3.13 -15.44 10.93
CA ASP A 109 -3.96 -16.63 10.78
C ASP A 109 -4.40 -16.87 9.32
N VAL A 110 -4.75 -15.79 8.60
CA VAL A 110 -5.16 -15.87 7.20
C VAL A 110 -3.99 -16.20 6.26
N PHE A 111 -2.86 -15.51 6.41
CA PHE A 111 -1.74 -15.57 5.45
C PHE A 111 -0.63 -16.56 5.86
N PHE A 112 -0.51 -16.88 7.15
CA PHE A 112 0.52 -17.76 7.70
C PHE A 112 -0.09 -18.82 8.63
N HIS A 113 -1.16 -19.44 8.14
CA HIS A 113 -1.89 -20.46 8.89
C HIS A 113 -0.94 -21.57 9.39
N GLY A 114 -1.25 -22.14 10.56
CA GLY A 114 -0.41 -23.11 11.27
C GLY A 114 0.67 -22.47 12.17
N GLU A 115 1.27 -21.34 11.80
CA GLU A 115 2.36 -20.71 12.56
C GLU A 115 1.97 -19.36 13.18
N TYR A 116 0.75 -18.89 12.91
CA TYR A 116 0.28 -17.56 13.30
C TYR A 116 0.41 -17.25 14.78
N ARG A 117 0.18 -18.21 15.70
CA ARG A 117 0.33 -18.00 17.15
C ARG A 117 1.78 -17.70 17.53
N LYS A 118 2.70 -18.47 16.96
CA LYS A 118 4.15 -18.33 17.17
C LYS A 118 4.64 -17.01 16.58
N LEU A 119 4.24 -16.70 15.35
CA LEU A 119 4.52 -15.41 14.71
C LEU A 119 3.96 -14.25 15.54
N ASN A 120 2.71 -14.32 16.01
CA ASN A 120 2.11 -13.27 16.82
C ASN A 120 2.87 -13.04 18.12
N GLN A 121 3.34 -14.11 18.77
CA GLN A 121 4.19 -14.00 19.96
C GLN A 121 5.52 -13.30 19.64
N TYR A 122 6.17 -13.67 18.54
CA TYR A 122 7.44 -13.06 18.12
C TYR A 122 7.28 -11.59 17.74
N PHE A 123 6.24 -11.24 16.98
CA PHE A 123 5.89 -9.84 16.69
C PHE A 123 5.65 -9.04 17.96
N SER A 124 4.86 -9.58 18.90
CA SER A 124 4.58 -8.92 20.19
C SER A 124 5.85 -8.69 21.02
N LYS A 125 6.83 -9.58 20.92
CA LYS A 125 8.13 -9.48 21.62
C LYS A 125 9.22 -8.78 20.80
N LYS A 126 8.90 -8.26 19.60
CA LYS A 126 9.86 -7.69 18.64
C LYS A 126 11.01 -8.65 18.29
N GLN A 127 10.76 -9.96 18.29
CA GLN A 127 11.72 -11.00 17.91
C GLN A 127 11.73 -11.23 16.40
N PHE A 128 11.98 -10.17 15.62
CA PHE A 128 11.84 -10.21 14.16
C PHE A 128 12.77 -11.19 13.45
N ARG A 129 13.94 -11.49 14.04
CA ARG A 129 14.86 -12.51 13.52
C ARG A 129 14.19 -13.88 13.42
N ASP A 130 13.36 -14.23 14.40
CA ASP A 130 12.67 -15.53 14.42
C ASP A 130 11.46 -15.53 13.49
N CYS A 131 10.76 -14.39 13.32
CA CYS A 131 9.77 -14.24 12.25
C CYS A 131 10.40 -14.45 10.86
N ILE A 132 11.56 -13.84 10.62
CA ILE A 132 12.28 -13.95 9.34
C ILE A 132 12.70 -15.39 9.04
N LYS A 133 13.12 -16.16 10.06
CA LYS A 133 13.42 -17.58 9.88
C LYS A 133 12.19 -18.36 9.40
N ILE A 134 11.02 -18.10 10.00
CA ILE A 134 9.76 -18.73 9.57
C ILE A 134 9.42 -18.33 8.13
N PHE A 135 9.53 -17.05 7.78
CA PHE A 135 9.24 -16.61 6.41
C PHE A 135 10.16 -17.25 5.38
N LYS A 136 11.47 -17.32 5.67
CA LYS A 136 12.43 -18.00 4.80
C LYS A 136 12.15 -19.50 4.66
N ASP A 137 11.76 -20.17 5.74
CA ASP A 137 11.36 -21.59 5.70
C ASP A 137 10.15 -21.79 4.78
N ARG A 138 9.12 -20.94 4.90
CA ARG A 138 7.92 -21.04 4.06
C ARG A 138 8.22 -20.79 2.58
N ILE A 139 9.04 -19.79 2.27
CA ILE A 139 9.43 -19.48 0.88
C ILE A 139 10.31 -20.60 0.30
N ASN A 140 11.33 -21.05 1.03
CA ASN A 140 12.33 -21.97 0.48
C ASN A 140 11.92 -23.45 0.54
N ASN A 141 11.15 -23.85 1.55
CA ASN A 141 10.85 -25.26 1.83
C ASN A 141 9.38 -25.64 1.63
N ARG A 142 8.46 -24.65 1.53
CA ARG A 142 7.01 -24.90 1.41
C ARG A 142 6.38 -24.31 0.14
N ASP A 143 7.22 -23.84 -0.79
CA ASP A 143 6.82 -23.29 -2.09
C ASP A 143 5.78 -22.14 -1.98
N GLU A 144 5.91 -21.32 -0.93
CA GLU A 144 5.05 -20.14 -0.77
C GLU A 144 5.64 -18.93 -1.48
N HIS A 145 4.86 -18.31 -2.36
CA HIS A 145 5.29 -17.16 -3.14
C HIS A 145 4.85 -15.85 -2.51
N PHE A 146 5.73 -15.26 -1.71
CA PHE A 146 5.57 -13.90 -1.21
C PHE A 146 6.91 -13.22 -0.95
N HIS A 147 6.87 -11.89 -0.93
CA HIS A 147 8.02 -11.08 -0.57
C HIS A 147 7.70 -10.23 0.65
N TYR A 148 8.73 -9.87 1.41
CA TYR A 148 8.54 -9.06 2.61
C TYR A 148 9.73 -8.13 2.85
N LEU A 149 9.46 -7.05 3.60
CA LEU A 149 10.47 -6.10 4.06
C LEU A 149 10.09 -5.57 5.44
N LEU A 150 11.02 -5.67 6.38
CA LEU A 150 10.97 -4.96 7.66
C LEU A 150 11.59 -3.59 7.47
N SER A 151 10.88 -2.52 7.85
CA SER A 151 11.39 -1.17 7.73
C SER A 151 12.56 -0.91 8.69
N ASP A 152 13.44 0.05 8.36
CA ASP A 152 14.67 0.33 9.12
C ASP A 152 14.42 0.64 10.60
N LYS A 153 13.35 1.37 10.93
CA LYS A 153 13.00 1.70 12.32
C LYS A 153 12.05 0.68 12.94
N GLU A 154 11.81 -0.44 12.26
CA GLU A 154 10.95 -1.54 12.72
C GLU A 154 9.52 -1.08 13.08
N ASN A 155 9.01 -0.06 12.38
CA ASN A 155 7.65 0.43 12.53
C ASN A 155 6.66 -0.33 11.65
N PHE A 156 7.14 -0.86 10.51
CA PHE A 156 6.32 -1.51 9.52
C PHE A 156 6.93 -2.83 9.08
N MET A 157 6.07 -3.82 8.87
CA MET A 157 6.40 -5.01 8.08
C MET A 157 5.51 -4.99 6.83
N ILE A 158 6.14 -4.97 5.66
CA ILE A 158 5.48 -4.88 4.36
C ILE A 158 5.52 -6.27 3.72
N PHE A 159 4.40 -6.74 3.21
CA PHE A 159 4.30 -8.00 2.47
C PHE A 159 3.76 -7.74 1.06
N LYS A 160 4.31 -8.42 0.07
CA LYS A 160 3.76 -8.50 -1.29
C LYS A 160 3.38 -9.94 -1.58
N PHE A 161 2.09 -10.19 -1.75
CA PHE A 161 1.54 -11.47 -2.23
C PHE A 161 0.97 -11.23 -3.62
N GLU A 162 1.51 -11.92 -4.64
CA GLU A 162 1.21 -11.59 -6.04
C GLU A 162 1.35 -10.07 -6.24
N GLU A 163 0.32 -9.38 -6.72
CA GLU A 163 0.27 -7.94 -6.95
C GLU A 163 -0.24 -7.11 -5.75
N LYS A 164 -0.59 -7.75 -4.64
CA LYS A 164 -1.22 -7.11 -3.48
C LYS A 164 -0.18 -6.76 -2.41
N ILE A 165 -0.19 -5.50 -1.97
CA ILE A 165 0.62 -5.03 -0.85
C ILE A 165 -0.19 -5.10 0.44
N HIS A 166 0.43 -5.61 1.49
CA HIS A 166 -0.11 -5.62 2.85
C HIS A 166 0.89 -4.93 3.77
N VAL A 167 0.39 -4.07 4.67
CA VAL A 167 1.23 -3.29 5.59
C VAL A 167 0.81 -3.57 7.02
N MET A 168 1.69 -4.20 7.77
CA MET A 168 1.53 -4.43 9.20
C MET A 168 2.14 -3.26 9.98
N PHE A 169 1.30 -2.60 10.78
CA PHE A 169 1.69 -1.49 11.66
C PHE A 169 2.12 -2.07 13.00
N LEU A 170 3.43 -2.26 13.19
CA LEU A 170 3.99 -3.07 14.28
C LEU A 170 3.68 -2.51 15.66
N ASN A 171 3.61 -1.18 15.80
CA ASN A 171 3.26 -0.53 17.06
C ASN A 171 1.74 -0.41 17.29
N GLU A 172 0.91 -0.68 16.27
CA GLU A 172 -0.54 -0.46 16.30
C GLU A 172 -1.35 -1.76 16.29
N ASN A 173 -0.69 -2.92 16.18
CA ASN A 173 -1.28 -4.26 16.21
C ASN A 173 -2.41 -4.51 15.20
N HIS A 174 -2.32 -3.87 14.03
CA HIS A 174 -3.22 -4.12 12.91
C HIS A 174 -2.49 -4.08 11.58
N VAL A 175 -3.17 -4.57 10.54
CA VAL A 175 -2.64 -4.74 9.19
C VAL A 175 -3.62 -4.16 8.19
N LEU A 176 -3.11 -3.29 7.31
CA LEU A 176 -3.78 -2.88 6.08
C LEU A 176 -3.56 -3.98 5.03
N CYS A 177 -4.64 -4.62 4.61
CA CYS A 177 -4.64 -5.67 3.61
C CYS A 177 -5.05 -5.12 2.24
N ASN A 178 -4.33 -5.54 1.20
CA ASN A 178 -4.59 -5.12 -0.17
C ASN A 178 -4.66 -3.59 -0.29
N ALA A 179 -3.58 -2.95 0.15
CA ALA A 179 -3.39 -1.51 0.17
C ALA A 179 -3.46 -0.96 -1.25
N ASN A 180 -4.36 -0.01 -1.48
CA ASN A 180 -4.68 0.49 -2.81
C ASN A 180 -5.04 1.98 -2.79
N ARG A 181 -6.20 2.36 -2.23
CA ARG A 181 -6.71 3.74 -2.26
C ARG A 181 -6.30 4.56 -1.04
N ASP A 182 -5.81 3.91 0.01
CA ASP A 182 -5.34 4.63 1.20
C ASP A 182 -4.10 5.47 0.92
N ASN A 183 -4.01 6.60 1.62
CA ASN A 183 -2.87 7.50 1.52
C ASN A 183 -1.66 6.92 2.25
N ILE A 184 -0.47 7.18 1.71
CA ILE A 184 0.79 6.88 2.37
C ILE A 184 1.20 8.10 3.16
N THR A 185 1.07 8.04 4.48
CA THR A 185 1.28 9.21 5.36
C THR A 185 2.63 9.22 6.06
N ASN A 186 3.49 8.23 5.82
CA ASN A 186 4.75 8.05 6.51
C ASN A 186 5.89 7.79 5.51
N VAL A 187 6.95 8.59 5.60
CA VAL A 187 8.12 8.54 4.71
C VAL A 187 8.88 7.23 4.85
N GLU A 188 8.97 6.67 6.05
CA GLU A 188 9.60 5.37 6.27
C GLU A 188 8.81 4.25 5.58
N LEU A 189 7.48 4.32 5.62
CA LEU A 189 6.63 3.36 4.92
C LEU A 189 6.80 3.49 3.40
N LEU A 190 6.80 4.72 2.88
CA LEU A 190 7.08 5.00 1.46
C LEU A 190 8.43 4.42 1.06
N LYS A 191 9.48 4.65 1.87
CA LYS A 191 10.83 4.13 1.65
C LYS A 191 10.82 2.60 1.60
N GLY A 192 10.21 1.96 2.59
CA GLY A 192 10.15 0.50 2.66
C GLY A 192 9.42 -0.13 1.47
N ILE A 193 8.36 0.51 0.96
CA ILE A 193 7.68 0.05 -0.26
C ILE A 193 8.59 0.18 -1.47
N CYS A 194 9.24 1.35 -1.65
CA CYS A 194 10.18 1.56 -2.75
C CYS A 194 11.34 0.55 -2.71
N GLU A 195 11.90 0.28 -1.54
CA GLU A 195 12.97 -0.72 -1.37
C GLU A 195 12.51 -2.14 -1.68
N LEU A 196 11.31 -2.51 -1.27
CA LEU A 196 10.74 -3.82 -1.61
C LEU A 196 10.61 -3.95 -3.13
N PHE A 197 10.04 -2.96 -3.82
CA PHE A 197 9.91 -3.00 -5.28
C PHE A 197 11.26 -2.99 -5.99
N ALA A 198 12.22 -2.19 -5.53
CA ALA A 198 13.56 -2.16 -6.11
C ALA A 198 14.25 -3.52 -6.04
N ARG A 199 14.19 -4.19 -4.88
CA ARG A 199 14.77 -5.53 -4.73
C ARG A 199 14.13 -6.57 -5.66
N LEU A 200 12.86 -6.41 -6.03
CA LEU A 200 12.13 -7.38 -6.84
C LEU A 200 12.31 -7.17 -8.34
N TYR A 201 12.36 -5.92 -8.78
CA TYR A 201 12.16 -5.58 -10.18
C TYR A 201 13.31 -4.80 -10.81
N PHE A 202 14.11 -4.10 -10.01
CA PHE A 202 15.15 -3.21 -10.47
C PHE A 202 16.28 -3.11 -9.43
N PRO A 203 16.97 -4.23 -9.12
CA PRO A 203 17.94 -4.29 -8.02
C PRO A 203 19.14 -3.34 -8.22
N GLU A 204 19.38 -2.91 -9.46
CA GLU A 204 20.45 -1.97 -9.81
C GLU A 204 20.12 -0.51 -9.51
N PHE A 205 18.85 -0.17 -9.28
CA PHE A 205 18.46 1.21 -8.99
C PHE A 205 18.95 1.62 -7.61
N LYS A 206 19.58 2.79 -7.57
CA LYS A 206 20.02 3.41 -6.31
C LYS A 206 18.86 4.22 -5.74
N LEU A 207 18.21 3.67 -4.71
CA LEU A 207 17.30 4.43 -3.88
C LEU A 207 18.09 5.31 -2.92
N LYS A 208 17.80 6.61 -2.91
CA LYS A 208 18.38 7.54 -1.93
C LYS A 208 17.26 8.22 -1.15
N LEU A 209 17.39 8.22 0.17
CA LEU A 209 16.61 9.10 1.01
C LEU A 209 17.29 10.48 0.99
N GLY A 210 16.62 11.46 0.38
CA GLY A 210 17.07 12.85 0.41
C GLY A 210 16.95 13.45 1.81
N THR A 211 17.70 14.51 2.08
CA THR A 211 17.65 15.28 3.34
C THR A 211 16.28 15.86 3.64
N ASP A 212 15.44 16.03 2.61
CA ASP A 212 14.15 16.71 2.68
C ASP A 212 12.97 15.75 2.87
N ASN A 213 13.21 14.55 3.43
CA ASN A 213 12.20 13.49 3.56
C ASN A 213 11.58 13.04 2.22
N ARG A 214 12.31 13.25 1.11
CA ARG A 214 11.93 12.78 -0.22
C ARG A 214 12.68 11.48 -0.54
N ILE A 215 12.06 10.62 -1.33
CA ILE A 215 12.71 9.43 -1.87
C ILE A 215 13.06 9.71 -3.32
N GLU A 216 14.35 9.66 -3.63
CA GLU A 216 14.87 9.75 -5.01
C GLU A 216 14.98 8.33 -5.56
N ILE A 217 14.28 8.09 -6.67
CA ILE A 217 14.47 6.93 -7.52
C ILE A 217 15.24 7.39 -8.76
N LYS A 218 16.45 6.85 -8.95
CA LYS A 218 17.31 7.19 -10.08
C LYS A 218 17.34 6.05 -11.10
N SER A 219 16.89 6.33 -12.32
CA SER A 219 17.09 5.50 -13.52
C SER A 219 18.17 6.11 -14.40
N ILE A 220 18.91 5.27 -15.13
CA ILE A 220 19.93 5.69 -16.10
C ILE A 220 19.69 4.91 -17.39
N ILE A 221 19.56 5.62 -18.51
CA ILE A 221 19.50 5.05 -19.86
C ILE A 221 20.84 5.39 -20.52
N PRO A 222 21.67 4.40 -20.90
CA PRO A 222 23.02 4.68 -21.35
C PRO A 222 23.05 5.23 -22.77
N GLU A 223 24.12 5.93 -23.12
CA GLU A 223 24.28 6.55 -24.45
C GLU A 223 24.10 5.57 -25.61
N ASP A 224 24.60 4.34 -25.48
CA ASP A 224 24.55 3.33 -26.55
C ASP A 224 23.11 2.91 -26.91
N ILE A 225 22.18 2.92 -25.94
CA ILE A 225 20.75 2.70 -26.18
C ILE A 225 20.14 3.94 -26.85
N LEU A 226 20.47 5.14 -26.38
CA LEU A 226 19.96 6.38 -26.96
C LEU A 226 20.39 6.55 -28.42
N LEU A 227 21.60 6.11 -28.78
CA LEU A 227 22.10 6.13 -30.16
C LEU A 227 21.37 5.15 -31.08
N LYS A 228 20.69 4.13 -30.55
CA LYS A 228 19.87 3.19 -31.33
C LYS A 228 18.49 3.77 -31.67
N VAL A 229 18.08 4.85 -31.02
CA VAL A 229 16.80 5.54 -31.30
C VAL A 229 16.93 6.31 -32.60
N ASN A 230 16.05 6.02 -33.56
CA ASN A 230 16.01 6.73 -34.82
C ASN A 230 15.66 8.20 -34.63
N LYS A 231 16.29 9.07 -35.44
CA LYS A 231 16.03 10.52 -35.43
C LYS A 231 14.65 10.90 -35.97
N GLN A 232 13.97 9.97 -36.64
CA GLN A 232 12.63 10.15 -37.18
C GLN A 232 11.68 9.17 -36.51
N PRO A 233 10.40 9.56 -36.33
CA PRO A 233 9.39 8.65 -35.79
C PRO A 233 9.26 7.42 -36.69
N PRO A 234 9.05 6.23 -36.12
CA PRO A 234 9.01 5.00 -36.88
C PRO A 234 7.78 4.95 -37.80
N GLU A 235 7.97 4.53 -39.06
CA GLU A 235 6.87 4.37 -40.04
C GLU A 235 6.01 3.12 -39.76
N SER A 236 6.55 2.13 -39.03
CA SER A 236 5.86 0.92 -38.58
C SER A 236 6.19 0.61 -37.12
N LYS A 237 5.30 -0.10 -36.42
CA LYS A 237 5.47 -0.50 -35.01
C LYS A 237 6.52 -1.61 -34.79
N ASP A 238 7.33 -1.92 -35.78
CA ASP A 238 8.21 -3.09 -35.75
C ASP A 238 9.47 -2.87 -34.88
N ASN A 239 9.83 -1.61 -34.56
CA ASN A 239 10.91 -1.29 -33.63
C ASN A 239 10.36 -0.83 -32.26
N ASN A 240 10.38 -1.74 -31.28
CA ASN A 240 9.89 -1.48 -29.92
C ASN A 240 10.58 -0.28 -29.24
N ILE A 241 11.87 -0.05 -29.51
CA ILE A 241 12.62 1.04 -28.89
C ILE A 241 12.14 2.39 -29.45
N ASP A 242 12.04 2.51 -30.77
CA ASP A 242 11.58 3.75 -31.41
C ASP A 242 10.12 4.06 -31.06
N ASP A 243 9.24 3.06 -31.07
CA ASP A 243 7.83 3.24 -30.70
C ASP A 243 7.71 3.78 -29.27
N TYR A 244 8.55 3.30 -28.35
CA TYR A 244 8.55 3.81 -26.98
C TYR A 244 8.97 5.26 -26.87
N PHE A 245 10.16 5.60 -27.39
CA PHE A 245 10.72 6.94 -27.25
C PHE A 245 9.86 7.98 -27.97
N TRP A 246 9.30 7.65 -29.13
CA TRP A 246 8.49 8.57 -29.92
C TRP A 246 7.03 8.64 -29.49
N ASN A 247 6.41 7.53 -29.07
CA ASN A 247 4.95 7.47 -28.87
C ASN A 247 4.52 7.27 -27.41
N ILE A 248 5.38 6.72 -26.54
CA ILE A 248 4.98 6.32 -25.16
C ILE A 248 5.66 7.16 -24.09
N LEU A 249 6.95 7.48 -24.24
CA LEU A 249 7.75 8.15 -23.20
C LEU A 249 7.14 9.47 -22.73
N SER A 250 6.63 10.29 -23.65
CA SER A 250 5.96 11.56 -23.28
C SER A 250 4.76 11.31 -22.38
N SER A 251 3.91 10.33 -22.73
CA SER A 251 2.75 9.97 -21.91
C SER A 251 3.15 9.41 -20.55
N ASP A 252 4.26 8.66 -20.49
CA ASP A 252 4.80 8.11 -19.24
C ASP A 252 5.33 9.22 -18.33
N LEU A 253 6.07 10.19 -18.89
CA LEU A 253 6.56 11.35 -18.15
C LEU A 253 5.41 12.24 -17.66
N ASP A 254 4.40 12.46 -18.49
CA ASP A 254 3.18 13.19 -18.11
C ASP A 254 2.45 12.47 -16.96
N ALA A 255 2.28 11.14 -17.05
CA ALA A 255 1.67 10.35 -15.98
C ALA A 255 2.48 10.39 -14.68
N LEU A 256 3.81 10.29 -14.77
CA LEU A 256 4.68 10.45 -13.60
C LEU A 256 4.53 11.85 -12.98
N SER A 257 4.44 12.91 -13.79
CA SER A 257 4.33 14.29 -13.31
C SER A 257 3.09 14.53 -12.45
N GLN A 258 2.04 13.73 -12.63
CA GLN A 258 0.82 13.81 -11.84
C GLN A 258 0.97 13.22 -10.43
N HIS A 259 1.95 12.34 -10.21
CA HIS A 259 2.10 11.58 -8.96
C HIS A 259 3.42 11.87 -8.23
N CYS A 260 4.41 12.37 -8.95
CA CYS A 260 5.73 12.68 -8.41
C CYS A 260 5.83 14.16 -8.04
N LYS A 261 6.62 14.46 -7.01
CA LYS A 261 6.86 15.85 -6.60
C LYS A 261 7.70 16.61 -7.62
N GLU A 262 8.68 15.91 -8.18
CA GLU A 262 9.68 16.48 -9.08
C GLU A 262 10.27 15.37 -9.94
N ILE A 263 10.45 15.65 -11.23
CA ILE A 263 11.10 14.77 -12.19
C ILE A 263 12.23 15.57 -12.84
N ASN A 264 13.46 15.11 -12.67
CA ASN A 264 14.64 15.74 -13.28
C ASN A 264 15.19 14.83 -14.37
N LEU A 265 15.33 15.40 -15.57
CA LEU A 265 15.86 14.77 -16.78
C LEU A 265 17.11 15.51 -17.19
N TYR A 266 18.25 14.83 -17.28
CA TYR A 266 19.50 15.44 -17.73
C TYR A 266 20.47 14.41 -18.33
N ILE A 267 21.36 14.87 -19.19
CA ILE A 267 22.46 14.08 -19.73
C ILE A 267 23.67 14.18 -18.78
N ASN A 268 24.23 13.04 -18.36
CA ASN A 268 25.41 13.02 -17.49
C ASN A 268 26.72 13.20 -18.29
N LYS A 269 27.88 13.11 -17.63
CA LYS A 269 29.19 13.25 -18.30
C LYS A 269 29.53 12.09 -19.25
N GLN A 270 28.85 10.96 -19.11
CA GLN A 270 28.97 9.77 -19.94
C GLN A 270 27.96 9.79 -21.10
N ASN A 271 27.27 10.91 -21.32
CA ASN A 271 26.17 11.05 -22.29
C ASN A 271 24.95 10.14 -22.02
N ASP A 272 24.83 9.57 -20.82
CA ASP A 272 23.64 8.82 -20.43
C ASP A 272 22.49 9.77 -20.06
N LEU A 273 21.26 9.40 -20.43
CA LEU A 273 20.06 10.05 -19.92
C LEU A 273 19.76 9.58 -18.51
N VAL A 274 19.81 10.51 -17.56
CA VAL A 274 19.48 10.27 -16.17
C VAL A 274 18.07 10.77 -15.89
N ILE A 275 17.22 9.87 -15.40
CA ILE A 275 15.87 10.19 -14.94
C ILE A 275 15.83 10.06 -13.43
N LYS A 276 15.59 11.18 -12.73
CA LYS A 276 15.41 11.21 -11.28
C LYS A 276 13.97 11.53 -10.94
N ILE A 277 13.34 10.61 -10.21
CA ILE A 277 11.97 10.74 -9.73
C ILE A 277 12.01 11.00 -8.23
N HIS A 278 11.40 12.09 -7.77
CA HIS A 278 11.28 12.40 -6.36
C HIS A 278 9.86 12.17 -5.87
N LEU A 279 9.73 11.30 -4.86
CA LEU A 279 8.48 10.98 -4.20
C LEU A 279 8.45 11.60 -2.80
N ASP A 280 7.29 12.09 -2.38
CA ASP A 280 7.04 12.68 -1.07
C ASP A 280 5.65 12.22 -0.58
N VAL A 281 5.51 12.06 0.73
CA VAL A 281 4.21 11.77 1.35
C VAL A 281 3.33 13.00 1.48
N ASN A 282 3.90 14.20 1.31
CA ASN A 282 3.20 15.47 1.36
C ASN A 282 2.95 16.08 -0.02
N SER A 283 3.51 15.49 -1.09
CA SER A 283 3.22 15.97 -2.44
C SER A 283 1.74 15.75 -2.73
N LYS A 284 1.09 16.84 -3.11
CA LYS A 284 -0.27 16.80 -3.62
C LYS A 284 -0.19 16.66 -5.13
N ASP A 285 -0.99 15.75 -5.70
CA ASP A 285 -1.24 15.73 -7.13
C ASP A 285 -1.93 17.03 -7.59
N PHE A 286 -2.15 17.18 -8.90
CA PHE A 286 -2.87 18.33 -9.47
C PHE A 286 -4.26 18.55 -8.85
N ASP A 287 -4.90 17.49 -8.33
CA ASP A 287 -6.20 17.56 -7.65
C ASP A 287 -6.09 17.85 -6.14
N GLY A 288 -4.88 18.10 -5.63
CA GLY A 288 -4.66 18.35 -4.22
C GLY A 288 -4.57 17.08 -3.34
N LYS A 289 -4.56 15.88 -3.93
CA LYS A 289 -4.59 14.59 -3.22
C LYS A 289 -3.19 14.09 -2.91
N ILE A 290 -3.08 13.46 -1.75
CA ILE A 290 -1.83 12.86 -1.26
C ILE A 290 -1.57 11.53 -1.99
N LEU A 291 -0.29 11.18 -2.14
CA LEU A 291 0.17 9.90 -2.71
C LEU A 291 -0.51 8.68 -2.06
N ARG A 292 -1.10 7.80 -2.88
CA ARG A 292 -1.72 6.54 -2.45
C ARG A 292 -0.93 5.33 -2.93
N TYR A 293 -1.22 4.15 -2.36
CA TYR A 293 -0.59 2.88 -2.76
C TYR A 293 -0.75 2.56 -4.25
N ARG A 294 -1.91 2.84 -4.84
CA ARG A 294 -2.15 2.62 -6.27
C ARG A 294 -1.29 3.51 -7.16
N ASP A 295 -1.02 4.73 -6.71
CA ASP A 295 -0.25 5.71 -7.47
C ASP A 295 1.21 5.24 -7.53
N LEU A 296 1.73 4.65 -6.44
CA LEU A 296 3.02 3.96 -6.46
C LEU A 296 3.08 2.78 -7.43
N ARG A 297 2.01 1.98 -7.53
CA ARG A 297 1.98 0.87 -8.50
C ARG A 297 2.10 1.39 -9.93
N LEU A 298 1.45 2.51 -10.27
CA LEU A 298 1.60 3.16 -11.57
C LEU A 298 3.03 3.63 -11.79
N ILE A 299 3.62 4.32 -10.81
CA ILE A 299 5.01 4.80 -10.87
C ILE A 299 5.98 3.61 -11.09
N PHE A 300 5.84 2.54 -10.32
CA PHE A 300 6.71 1.37 -10.45
C PHE A 300 6.49 0.61 -11.75
N ASN A 301 5.27 0.58 -12.31
CA ASN A 301 5.05 0.00 -13.63
C ASN A 301 5.75 0.82 -14.73
N ILE A 302 5.72 2.15 -14.65
CA ILE A 302 6.45 3.02 -15.59
C ILE A 302 7.96 2.77 -15.45
N ILE A 303 8.48 2.73 -14.22
CA ILE A 303 9.90 2.43 -13.97
C ILE A 303 10.27 1.01 -14.45
N TYR A 304 9.39 0.03 -14.24
CA TYR A 304 9.59 -1.34 -14.70
C TYR A 304 9.70 -1.37 -16.23
N ARG A 305 8.86 -0.63 -16.96
CA ARG A 305 8.95 -0.52 -18.41
C ARG A 305 10.25 0.13 -18.84
N PHE A 306 10.66 1.24 -18.22
CA PHE A 306 11.98 1.84 -18.47
C PHE A 306 13.11 0.81 -18.37
N TYR A 307 13.02 -0.12 -17.41
CA TYR A 307 14.06 -1.11 -17.13
C TYR A 307 13.96 -2.40 -17.96
N ASN A 308 12.81 -3.04 -18.03
CA ASN A 308 12.68 -4.37 -18.63
C ASN A 308 12.26 -4.34 -20.09
N ASP A 309 11.45 -3.37 -20.49
CA ASP A 309 11.02 -3.31 -21.88
C ASP A 309 12.10 -2.67 -22.76
N TYR A 310 12.96 -1.82 -22.17
CA TYR A 310 13.90 -0.97 -22.92
C TYR A 310 15.36 -0.97 -22.44
N TYR A 311 15.68 -1.54 -21.26
CA TYR A 311 17.06 -1.59 -20.73
C TYR A 311 17.65 -3.02 -20.62
N ILE A 312 16.84 -4.09 -20.51
CA ILE A 312 17.29 -5.51 -20.42
C ILE A 312 16.36 -6.38 -21.29
N ILE A 313 16.70 -6.93 -22.46
CA ILE A 313 17.82 -7.85 -22.78
C ILE A 313 18.29 -7.58 -24.23
N TRP A 314 19.40 -6.88 -24.43
CA TRP A 314 20.29 -7.06 -25.59
C TRP A 314 21.73 -6.84 -25.09
N ALA A 315 22.18 -7.78 -24.24
CA ALA A 315 23.59 -8.10 -24.06
C ALA A 315 23.90 -9.37 -24.85
#